data_AF-A0A061GMA6-F1
#
_entry.id   AF-A0A061GMA6-F1
#
_cell.length_a   1.000
_cell.length_b   1.000
_cell.length_c   1.000
_cell.angle_alpha   90.00
_cell.angle_beta   90.00
_cell.angle_gamma   90.00
#
_symmetry.space_group_name_H-M   'P 1'
#
loop_
_entity.id
_entity.type
_entity.pdbx_description
1 polymer ?
#
loop_
_entity_poly.entity_id
_entity_poly.type
_entity_poly.pdbx_seq_one_letter_code
_entity_poly.pdbx_strand_id
1 'polypeptide(L)'
;MASSSEVNADNDAVQDAQRIRHLSQYIPLNKAALKGDRESARRIFDSNPNAIAAGIMEGLSTALHIAVGTGKNIDFVRNLIDLKPVEALELTNDSNSTSLTVAAMVGNLEVARLLVERNPNLPYIRDNNEVVPLHRAVQYGHKNLVSFLLGVTRNEIEPTYPSPYADESGLMLQLLLVFPSIWRTCPTTPLKEITQLTVPKFVCRYAAGFQLQEETI
;
A
#
# COMPACT_ATOMS: atom_id res chain seq x y z
N MET A 1 36.39 -29.17 -6.61
CA MET A 1 35.85 -28.07 -5.78
C MET A 1 34.74 -27.45 -6.61
N ALA A 2 33.47 -27.71 -6.27
CA ALA A 2 32.34 -27.14 -6.99
C ALA A 2 32.40 -25.61 -6.87
N SER A 3 32.27 -24.92 -8.00
CA SER A 3 32.36 -23.46 -8.09
C SER A 3 31.22 -22.84 -7.28
N SER A 4 31.50 -21.79 -6.49
CA SER A 4 30.49 -21.04 -5.73
C SER A 4 29.32 -20.52 -6.59
N SER A 5 29.49 -20.45 -7.92
CA SER A 5 28.42 -20.10 -8.87
C SER A 5 27.40 -21.22 -9.11
N GLU A 6 27.81 -22.49 -9.06
CA GLU A 6 26.91 -23.64 -9.27
C GLU A 6 26.06 -23.92 -8.03
N VAL A 7 26.65 -23.75 -6.84
CA VAL A 7 25.95 -23.89 -5.56
C VAL A 7 24.87 -22.81 -5.40
N ASN A 8 25.10 -21.59 -5.88
CA ASN A 8 24.09 -20.52 -5.84
C ASN A 8 22.94 -20.77 -6.82
N ALA A 9 23.23 -21.24 -8.05
CA ALA A 9 22.19 -21.53 -9.04
C ALA A 9 21.27 -22.68 -8.60
N ASP A 10 21.82 -23.73 -7.99
CA ASP A 10 21.02 -24.83 -7.43
C ASP A 10 20.18 -24.37 -6.22
N ASN A 11 20.70 -23.48 -5.39
CA ASN A 11 19.98 -22.96 -4.22
C ASN A 11 18.82 -22.03 -4.65
N ASP A 12 19.05 -21.18 -5.66
CA ASP A 12 18.03 -20.31 -6.25
C ASP A 12 16.91 -21.14 -6.89
N ALA A 13 17.25 -22.19 -7.65
CA ALA A 13 16.26 -23.09 -8.27
C ALA A 13 15.41 -23.86 -7.24
N VAL A 14 16.01 -24.29 -6.13
CA VAL A 14 15.29 -24.95 -5.03
C VAL A 14 14.37 -23.97 -4.31
N GLN A 15 14.83 -22.73 -4.09
CA GLN A 15 14.05 -21.69 -3.42
C GLN A 15 12.86 -21.24 -4.26
N ASP A 16 13.02 -21.16 -5.58
CA ASP A 16 11.95 -20.88 -6.52
C ASP A 16 10.92 -22.02 -6.57
N ALA A 17 11.36 -23.27 -6.57
CA ALA A 17 10.46 -24.43 -6.51
C ALA A 17 9.63 -24.47 -5.21
N GLN A 18 10.23 -24.11 -4.07
CA GLN A 18 9.52 -23.99 -2.79
C GLN A 18 8.51 -22.84 -2.80
N ARG A 19 8.86 -21.69 -3.37
CA ARG A 19 7.95 -20.56 -3.56
C ARG A 19 6.74 -20.93 -4.43
N ILE A 20 6.98 -21.59 -5.56
CA ILE A 20 5.90 -22.06 -6.46
C ILE A 20 4.98 -23.05 -5.74
N ARG A 21 5.52 -23.95 -4.92
CA ARG A 21 4.72 -24.87 -4.09
C ARG A 21 3.89 -24.13 -3.05
N HIS A 22 4.46 -23.14 -2.36
CA HIS A 22 3.74 -22.32 -1.39
C HIS A 22 2.60 -21.54 -2.05
N LEU A 23 2.88 -20.85 -3.16
CA LEU A 23 1.87 -20.08 -3.90
C LEU A 23 0.78 -20.98 -4.48
N SER A 24 1.14 -22.17 -4.98
CA SER A 24 0.16 -23.11 -5.54
C SER A 24 -0.84 -23.61 -4.50
N GLN A 25 -0.43 -23.76 -3.24
CA GLN A 25 -1.32 -24.11 -2.12
C GLN A 25 -2.40 -23.03 -1.88
N TYR A 26 -2.08 -21.76 -2.09
CA TYR A 26 -2.99 -20.64 -1.81
C TYR A 26 -3.79 -20.14 -3.02
N ILE A 27 -3.66 -20.78 -4.20
CA ILE A 27 -4.48 -20.48 -5.39
C ILE A 27 -5.99 -20.46 -5.08
N PRO A 28 -6.56 -21.45 -4.36
CA PRO A 28 -7.99 -21.45 -4.04
C PRO A 28 -8.39 -20.25 -3.17
N LEU A 29 -7.53 -19.88 -2.22
CA LEU A 29 -7.77 -18.74 -1.33
C LEU A 29 -7.67 -17.41 -2.08
N ASN A 30 -6.68 -17.26 -2.97
CA ASN A 30 -6.56 -16.10 -3.85
C ASN A 30 -7.82 -15.93 -4.72
N LYS A 31 -8.29 -17.01 -5.34
CA LYS A 31 -9.53 -16.99 -6.14
C LYS A 31 -10.75 -16.60 -5.30
N ALA A 32 -10.85 -17.11 -4.07
CA ALA A 32 -11.93 -16.72 -3.15
C ALA A 32 -11.83 -15.23 -2.78
N ALA A 33 -10.63 -14.72 -2.49
CA ALA A 33 -10.39 -13.32 -2.16
C ALA A 33 -10.72 -12.36 -3.32
N LEU A 34 -10.34 -12.71 -4.54
CA LEU A 34 -10.65 -11.93 -5.75
C LEU A 34 -12.15 -11.86 -6.07
N LYS A 35 -12.90 -12.91 -5.71
CA LYS A 35 -14.35 -12.98 -5.90
C LYS A 35 -15.14 -12.42 -4.71
N GLY A 36 -14.51 -12.27 -3.54
CA GLY A 36 -15.21 -12.00 -2.29
C GLY A 36 -16.07 -13.18 -1.83
N ASP A 37 -15.66 -14.41 -2.12
CA ASP A 37 -16.37 -15.63 -1.72
C ASP A 37 -16.02 -15.98 -0.27
N ARG A 38 -16.84 -15.46 0.64
CA ARG A 38 -16.69 -15.65 2.09
C ARG A 38 -16.74 -17.11 2.52
N GLU A 39 -17.63 -17.91 1.93
CA GLU A 39 -17.85 -19.28 2.36
C GLU A 39 -16.68 -20.18 1.96
N SER A 40 -16.18 -20.02 0.74
CA SER A 40 -14.98 -20.74 0.28
C SER A 40 -13.75 -20.36 1.11
N ALA A 41 -13.56 -19.08 1.39
CA ALA A 41 -12.46 -18.61 2.22
C ALA A 41 -12.54 -19.14 3.66
N ARG A 42 -13.74 -19.12 4.27
CA ARG A 42 -13.97 -19.66 5.63
C ARG A 42 -13.57 -21.12 5.74
N ARG A 43 -14.01 -21.98 4.80
CA ARG A 43 -13.63 -23.41 4.79
C ARG A 43 -12.12 -23.60 4.73
N ILE A 44 -11.41 -22.75 3.99
CA ILE A 44 -9.96 -22.78 3.90
C ILE A 44 -9.32 -22.38 5.24
N PHE A 45 -9.83 -21.33 5.90
CA PHE A 45 -9.34 -20.90 7.22
C PHE A 45 -9.62 -21.93 8.31
N ASP A 46 -10.79 -22.58 8.29
CA ASP A 46 -11.14 -23.65 9.23
C ASP A 46 -10.20 -24.85 9.07
N SER A 47 -9.79 -25.15 7.82
CA SER A 47 -8.86 -26.26 7.52
C SER A 47 -7.40 -25.88 7.76
N ASN A 48 -7.03 -24.62 7.56
CA ASN A 48 -5.69 -24.09 7.72
C ASN A 48 -5.72 -22.66 8.31
N PRO A 49 -5.68 -22.52 9.64
CA PRO A 49 -5.71 -21.22 10.30
C PRO A 49 -4.54 -20.30 9.92
N ASN A 50 -3.38 -20.87 9.58
CA ASN A 50 -2.20 -20.08 9.18
C ASN A 50 -2.42 -19.32 7.87
N ALA A 51 -3.39 -19.76 7.05
CA ALA A 51 -3.76 -19.11 5.80
C ALA A 51 -4.33 -17.68 5.99
N ILE A 52 -4.78 -17.34 7.20
CA ILE A 52 -5.31 -16.01 7.52
C ILE A 52 -4.22 -14.93 7.37
N ALA A 53 -2.99 -15.24 7.80
CA ALA A 53 -1.85 -14.33 7.83
C ALA A 53 -0.81 -14.59 6.72
N ALA A 54 -0.97 -15.67 5.95
CA ALA A 54 -0.02 -16.04 4.90
C ALA A 54 -0.01 -15.05 3.72
N GLY A 55 1.17 -14.81 3.15
CA GLY A 55 1.34 -14.16 1.86
C GLY A 55 0.93 -15.12 0.74
N ILE A 56 -0.19 -14.85 0.08
CA ILE A 56 -0.82 -15.76 -0.89
C ILE A 56 -0.38 -15.52 -2.35
N MET A 57 0.41 -14.48 -2.59
CA MET A 57 0.88 -14.04 -3.90
C MET A 57 2.38 -13.75 -3.89
N GLU A 58 2.99 -13.62 -5.08
CA GLU A 58 4.43 -13.34 -5.24
C GLU A 58 4.90 -12.10 -4.48
N GLY A 59 4.03 -11.09 -4.30
CA GLY A 59 4.33 -9.88 -3.53
C GLY A 59 4.06 -9.98 -2.02
N LEU A 60 3.99 -11.19 -1.45
CA LEU A 60 3.58 -11.46 -0.06
C LEU A 60 2.24 -10.85 0.38
N SER A 61 1.39 -10.47 -0.58
CA SER A 61 0.04 -9.95 -0.29
C SER A 61 -0.79 -11.01 0.41
N THR A 62 -1.33 -10.68 1.59
CA THR A 62 -2.29 -11.52 2.30
C THR A 62 -3.68 -11.49 1.64
N ALA A 63 -4.56 -12.42 2.01
CA ALA A 63 -5.95 -12.42 1.54
C ALA A 63 -6.68 -11.10 1.80
N LEU A 64 -6.33 -10.38 2.87
CA LEU A 64 -6.90 -9.07 3.18
C LEU A 64 -6.45 -8.00 2.17
N HIS A 65 -5.16 -7.93 1.83
CA HIS A 65 -4.64 -7.00 0.81
C HIS A 65 -5.39 -7.15 -0.52
N ILE A 66 -5.59 -8.40 -0.96
CA ILE A 66 -6.29 -8.69 -2.21
C ILE A 66 -7.77 -8.29 -2.12
N ALA A 67 -8.46 -8.69 -1.05
CA ALA A 67 -9.88 -8.36 -0.86
C ALA A 67 -10.11 -6.84 -0.85
N VAL A 68 -9.28 -6.10 -0.12
CA VAL A 68 -9.32 -4.63 -0.07
C VAL A 68 -9.02 -4.02 -1.44
N GLY A 69 -7.98 -4.51 -2.12
CA GLY A 69 -7.58 -4.04 -3.45
C GLY A 69 -8.67 -4.22 -4.51
N THR A 70 -9.44 -5.30 -4.44
CA THR A 70 -10.57 -5.50 -5.37
C THR A 70 -11.76 -4.59 -5.11
N GLY A 71 -11.98 -4.19 -3.85
CA GLY A 71 -13.10 -3.34 -3.44
C GLY A 71 -14.50 -3.95 -3.66
N LYS A 72 -14.61 -5.24 -4.02
CA LYS A 72 -15.87 -5.84 -4.48
C LYS A 72 -16.83 -6.25 -3.37
N ASN A 73 -16.32 -6.65 -2.20
CA ASN A 73 -17.15 -7.21 -1.13
C ASN A 73 -16.67 -6.76 0.26
N ILE A 74 -17.38 -5.78 0.83
CA ILE A 74 -17.08 -5.23 2.15
C ILE A 74 -17.38 -6.23 3.26
N ASP A 75 -18.44 -7.03 3.16
CA ASP A 75 -18.80 -8.03 4.17
C ASP A 75 -17.73 -9.13 4.28
N PHE A 76 -17.12 -9.50 3.16
CA PHE A 76 -15.99 -10.40 3.13
C PHE A 76 -14.77 -9.78 3.83
N VAL A 77 -14.46 -8.51 3.54
CA VAL A 77 -13.37 -7.78 4.20
C VAL A 77 -13.62 -7.67 5.71
N ARG A 78 -14.83 -7.30 6.14
CA ARG A 78 -15.22 -7.25 7.56
C ARG A 78 -14.98 -8.60 8.22
N ASN A 79 -15.43 -9.69 7.61
CA ASN A 79 -15.20 -11.01 8.16
C ASN A 79 -13.71 -11.37 8.27
N LEU A 80 -12.88 -10.98 7.30
CA LEU A 80 -11.43 -11.18 7.39
C LEU A 80 -10.77 -10.37 8.51
N ILE A 81 -11.25 -9.15 8.77
CA ILE A 81 -10.78 -8.29 9.87
C ILE A 81 -11.19 -8.91 11.22
N ASP A 82 -12.42 -9.40 11.33
CA ASP A 82 -12.93 -10.03 12.56
C ASP A 82 -12.17 -11.32 12.91
N LEU A 83 -11.76 -12.09 11.89
CA LEU A 83 -11.00 -13.33 12.05
C LEU A 83 -9.51 -13.10 12.36
N LYS A 84 -8.98 -11.90 12.15
CA LYS A 84 -7.57 -11.58 12.36
C LYS A 84 -7.30 -11.08 13.78
N PRO A 85 -6.19 -11.51 14.41
CA PRO A 85 -5.67 -10.79 15.56
C PRO A 85 -5.22 -9.39 15.14
N VAL A 86 -5.21 -8.45 16.08
CA VAL A 86 -4.94 -7.02 15.82
C VAL A 86 -3.56 -6.81 15.21
N GLU A 87 -2.59 -7.58 15.68
CA GLU A 87 -1.20 -7.58 15.23
C GLU A 87 -1.07 -8.06 13.79
N ALA A 88 -1.94 -8.96 13.34
CA ALA A 88 -1.94 -9.44 11.96
C ALA A 88 -2.49 -8.42 10.94
N LEU A 89 -3.10 -7.32 11.40
CA LEU A 89 -3.50 -6.22 10.52
C LEU A 89 -2.32 -5.33 10.11
N GLU A 90 -1.23 -5.37 10.89
CA GLU A 90 0.01 -4.63 10.61
C GLU A 90 0.90 -5.35 9.60
N LEU A 91 0.56 -6.60 9.22
CA LEU A 91 1.28 -7.35 8.21
C LEU A 91 1.33 -6.57 6.90
N THR A 92 2.55 -6.45 6.38
CA THR A 92 2.83 -5.77 5.13
C THR A 92 3.08 -6.75 3.99
N ASN A 93 2.82 -6.30 2.77
CA ASN A 93 3.28 -6.97 1.56
C ASN A 93 4.74 -6.57 1.24
N ASP A 94 5.30 -7.03 0.12
CA ASP A 94 6.68 -6.72 -0.31
C ASP A 94 6.96 -5.23 -0.52
N SER A 95 5.91 -4.43 -0.71
CA SER A 95 6.00 -2.98 -0.81
C SER A 95 5.98 -2.29 0.57
N ASN A 96 6.12 -3.05 1.66
CA ASN A 96 5.84 -2.65 3.04
C ASN A 96 4.45 -2.00 3.22
N SER A 97 3.51 -2.31 2.32
CA SER A 97 2.19 -1.70 2.35
C SER A 97 1.25 -2.55 3.19
N THR A 98 0.57 -1.91 4.14
CA THR A 98 -0.50 -2.53 4.93
C THR A 98 -1.80 -2.57 4.14
N SER A 99 -2.78 -3.32 4.65
CA SER A 99 -4.11 -3.34 4.05
C SER A 99 -4.79 -1.95 4.08
N LEU A 100 -4.43 -1.07 5.03
CA LEU A 100 -4.91 0.32 5.04
C LEU A 100 -4.26 1.15 3.93
N THR A 101 -2.97 0.96 3.65
CA THR A 101 -2.29 1.60 2.50
C THR A 101 -2.99 1.22 1.18
N VAL A 102 -3.34 -0.06 1.01
CA VAL A 102 -4.09 -0.52 -0.18
C VAL A 102 -5.48 0.11 -0.22
N ALA A 103 -6.20 0.18 0.91
CA ALA A 103 -7.50 0.88 0.97
C ALA A 103 -7.37 2.35 0.59
N ALA A 104 -6.26 3.00 0.97
CA ALA A 104 -5.95 4.38 0.63
C ALA A 104 -5.63 4.60 -0.84
N MET A 105 -5.02 3.63 -1.52
CA MET A 105 -4.80 3.70 -2.98
C MET A 105 -6.12 3.54 -3.75
N VAL A 106 -6.99 2.63 -3.29
CA VAL A 106 -8.30 2.37 -3.92
C VAL A 106 -9.33 3.45 -3.59
N GLY A 107 -9.23 4.08 -2.42
CA GLY A 107 -10.19 5.08 -1.93
C GLY A 107 -11.38 4.48 -1.18
N ASN A 108 -11.23 3.26 -0.65
CA ASN A 108 -12.32 2.59 0.06
C ASN A 108 -12.43 3.09 1.51
N LEU A 109 -13.28 4.10 1.70
CA LEU A 109 -13.50 4.75 2.99
C LEU A 109 -14.11 3.82 4.04
N GLU A 110 -15.03 2.94 3.66
CA GLU A 110 -15.69 2.06 4.61
C GLU A 110 -14.73 1.01 5.17
N VAL A 111 -13.89 0.43 4.31
CA VAL A 111 -12.82 -0.48 4.75
C VAL A 111 -11.79 0.25 5.60
N ALA A 112 -11.41 1.48 5.22
CA ALA A 112 -10.47 2.26 6.02
C ALA A 112 -11.00 2.54 7.43
N ARG A 113 -12.30 2.82 7.58
CA ARG A 113 -12.94 2.95 8.90
C ARG A 113 -12.82 1.67 9.72
N LEU A 114 -13.22 0.53 9.15
CA LEU A 114 -13.16 -0.77 9.84
C LEU A 114 -11.73 -1.12 10.29
N LEU A 115 -10.73 -0.84 9.45
CA LEU A 115 -9.33 -1.11 9.78
C LEU A 115 -8.83 -0.22 10.93
N VAL A 116 -9.10 1.09 10.87
CA VAL A 116 -8.66 2.05 11.90
C VAL A 116 -9.38 1.84 13.23
N GLU A 117 -10.68 1.52 13.21
CA GLU A 117 -11.44 1.17 14.40
C GLU A 117 -10.87 -0.07 15.10
N ARG A 118 -10.36 -1.03 14.32
CA ARG A 118 -9.78 -2.27 14.86
C ARG A 118 -8.35 -2.10 15.33
N ASN A 119 -7.55 -1.29 14.63
CA ASN A 119 -6.18 -0.94 15.01
C ASN A 119 -5.87 0.53 14.67
N PRO A 120 -5.80 1.43 15.67
CA PRO A 120 -5.54 2.84 15.46
C PRO A 120 -4.08 3.16 15.07
N ASN A 121 -3.16 2.19 15.10
CA ASN A 121 -1.75 2.38 14.72
C ASN A 121 -1.54 2.29 13.20
N LEU A 122 -2.46 1.66 12.46
CA LEU A 122 -2.34 1.47 11.00
C LEU A 122 -2.10 2.76 10.19
N PRO A 123 -2.71 3.92 10.53
CA PRO A 123 -2.47 5.19 9.82
C PRO A 123 -1.03 5.70 9.88
N TYR A 124 -0.17 5.14 10.76
CA TYR A 124 1.20 5.59 10.98
C TYR A 124 2.26 4.68 10.34
N ILE A 125 1.85 3.50 9.85
CA ILE A 125 2.76 2.53 9.22
C ILE A 125 3.15 3.03 7.83
N ARG A 126 4.46 3.05 7.57
CA ARG A 126 5.06 3.53 6.33
C ARG A 126 5.31 2.39 5.35
N ASP A 127 5.07 2.65 4.07
CA ASP A 127 5.44 1.74 2.99
C ASP A 127 6.92 1.92 2.57
N ASN A 128 7.37 1.21 1.53
CA ASN A 128 8.75 1.29 1.02
C ASN A 128 9.17 2.69 0.56
N ASN A 129 8.21 3.57 0.30
CA ASN A 129 8.45 4.95 -0.06
C ASN A 129 8.48 5.84 1.19
N GLU A 130 8.50 5.28 2.40
CA GLU A 130 8.45 6.03 3.66
C GLU A 130 7.16 6.86 3.82
N VAL A 131 6.10 6.53 3.07
CA VAL A 131 4.82 7.26 3.12
C VAL A 131 3.75 6.48 3.87
N VAL A 132 2.96 7.23 4.64
CA VAL A 132 1.78 6.69 5.33
C VAL A 132 0.52 6.64 4.43
N PRO A 133 -0.54 5.88 4.80
CA PRO A 133 -1.78 5.78 4.02
C PRO A 133 -2.41 7.12 3.64
N LEU A 134 -2.30 8.15 4.48
CA LEU A 134 -2.80 9.51 4.18
C LEU A 134 -2.18 10.06 2.88
N HIS A 135 -0.87 9.94 2.68
CA HIS A 135 -0.21 10.41 1.46
C HIS A 135 -0.74 9.71 0.23
N ARG A 136 -0.98 8.39 0.30
CA ARG A 136 -1.57 7.62 -0.81
C ARG A 136 -3.00 8.10 -1.09
N ALA A 137 -3.83 8.31 -0.08
CA ALA A 137 -5.18 8.84 -0.26
C ALA A 137 -5.17 10.22 -0.96
N VAL A 138 -4.21 11.11 -0.63
CA VAL A 138 -4.05 12.40 -1.31
C VAL A 138 -3.52 12.23 -2.73
N GLN A 139 -2.50 11.40 -2.93
CA GLN A 139 -1.89 11.12 -4.24
C GLN A 139 -2.93 10.62 -5.26
N TYR A 140 -3.84 9.75 -4.83
CA TYR A 140 -4.92 9.23 -5.67
C TYR A 140 -6.19 10.11 -5.66
N GLY A 141 -6.22 11.18 -4.87
CA GLY A 141 -7.29 12.19 -4.87
C GLY A 141 -8.58 11.80 -4.12
N HIS A 142 -8.49 10.87 -3.18
CA HIS A 142 -9.63 10.32 -2.44
C HIS A 142 -10.08 11.24 -1.30
N LYS A 143 -10.69 12.38 -1.64
CA LYS A 143 -11.04 13.46 -0.70
C LYS A 143 -11.73 12.99 0.60
N ASN A 144 -12.75 12.14 0.50
CA ASN A 144 -13.49 11.69 1.68
C ASN A 144 -12.61 10.84 2.62
N LEU A 145 -11.71 10.04 2.05
CA LEU A 145 -10.75 9.25 2.81
C LEU A 145 -9.63 10.11 3.40
N VAL A 146 -9.19 11.13 2.67
CA VAL A 146 -8.26 12.14 3.19
C VAL A 146 -8.85 12.84 4.41
N SER A 147 -10.08 13.33 4.33
CA SER A 147 -10.75 13.98 5.46
C SER A 147 -10.89 13.05 6.67
N PHE A 148 -11.20 11.77 6.44
CA PHE A 148 -11.26 10.77 7.50
C PHE A 148 -9.89 10.53 8.13
N LEU A 149 -8.86 10.27 7.31
CA LEU A 149 -7.51 9.98 7.78
C LEU A 149 -6.93 11.16 8.56
N LEU A 150 -7.09 12.40 8.07
CA LEU A 150 -6.69 13.62 8.79
C LEU A 150 -7.35 13.74 10.17
N GLY A 151 -8.61 13.31 10.29
CA GLY A 151 -9.33 13.35 11.56
C GLY A 151 -8.86 12.31 12.58
N VAL A 152 -8.34 11.16 12.12
CA VAL A 152 -7.85 10.08 12.99
C VAL A 152 -6.35 10.17 13.28
N THR A 153 -5.55 10.77 12.39
CA THR A 153 -4.12 10.97 12.58
C THR A 153 -3.86 12.15 13.51
N ARG A 154 -3.56 11.85 14.77
CA ARG A 154 -3.12 12.82 15.79
C ARG A 154 -1.71 13.33 15.49
N ASN A 155 -1.45 14.58 15.85
CA ASN A 155 -0.14 15.25 15.77
C ASN A 155 0.83 14.86 16.89
N GLU A 156 0.44 13.96 17.78
CA GLU A 156 1.25 13.57 18.93
C GLU A 156 2.45 12.76 18.44
N ILE A 157 3.64 13.31 18.68
CA ILE A 157 4.93 12.69 18.37
C ILE A 157 5.11 11.55 19.37
N GLU A 158 4.54 10.38 19.11
CA GLU A 158 4.99 9.18 19.80
C GLU A 158 6.37 8.77 19.24
N PRO A 159 7.35 8.44 20.10
CA PRO A 159 8.71 8.11 19.66
C PRO A 159 8.78 6.84 18.77
N THR A 160 7.69 6.09 18.67
CA THR A 160 7.51 4.89 17.85
C THR A 160 7.14 5.19 16.39
N TYR A 161 6.51 6.33 16.09
CA TYR A 161 6.11 6.70 14.73
C TYR A 161 6.31 8.20 14.48
N PRO A 162 7.28 8.62 13.62
CA PRO A 162 7.43 10.03 13.29
C PRO A 162 6.15 10.58 12.67
N SER A 163 5.77 11.78 13.08
CA SER A 163 4.53 12.43 12.65
C SER A 163 4.39 12.43 11.12
N PRO A 164 3.22 12.07 10.56
CA PRO A 164 2.99 12.09 9.12
C PRO A 164 2.99 13.52 8.54
N TYR A 165 3.08 14.54 9.39
CA TYR A 165 3.09 15.95 9.04
C TYR A 165 4.46 16.61 9.21
N ALA A 166 5.46 15.89 9.73
CA ALA A 166 6.79 16.43 9.97
C ALA A 166 7.77 16.06 8.84
N ASP A 167 8.87 16.81 8.75
CA ASP A 167 10.01 16.54 7.89
C ASP A 167 9.66 16.41 6.39
N GLU A 168 10.31 15.48 5.67
CA GLU A 168 10.06 15.25 4.24
C GLU A 168 8.61 14.80 3.94
N SER A 169 7.98 14.10 4.88
CA SER A 169 6.58 13.67 4.77
C SER A 169 5.61 14.86 4.78
N GLY A 170 5.83 15.84 5.66
CA GLY A 170 5.03 17.06 5.71
C GLY A 170 5.12 17.89 4.43
N LEU A 171 6.34 18.07 3.90
CA LEU A 171 6.56 18.75 2.62
C LEU A 171 5.89 18.01 1.46
N MET A 172 5.95 16.68 1.45
CA MET A 172 5.28 15.85 0.46
C MET A 172 3.76 16.05 0.49
N LEU A 173 3.15 16.02 1.67
CA LEU A 173 1.71 16.22 1.82
C LEU A 173 1.28 17.59 1.27
N GLN A 174 2.06 18.64 1.57
CA GLN A 174 1.80 19.98 1.06
C GLN A 174 1.94 20.05 -0.47
N LEU A 175 2.97 19.42 -1.06
CA LEU A 175 3.14 19.36 -2.51
C LEU A 175 2.01 18.58 -3.20
N LEU A 176 1.56 17.47 -2.61
CA LEU A 176 0.44 16.67 -3.15
C LEU A 176 -0.88 17.46 -3.16
N LEU A 177 -1.10 18.32 -2.15
CA LEU A 177 -2.29 19.16 -2.06
C LEU A 177 -2.24 20.35 -3.04
N VAL A 178 -1.09 21.00 -3.20
CA VAL A 178 -0.92 22.21 -4.02
C VAL A 178 -0.71 21.89 -5.51
N PHE A 179 -0.01 20.80 -5.82
CA PHE A 179 0.31 20.38 -7.19
C PHE A 179 -0.07 18.92 -7.49
N PRO A 180 -1.36 18.55 -7.50
CA PRO A 180 -1.80 17.18 -7.77
C PRO A 180 -1.34 16.66 -9.14
N SER A 181 -1.15 17.57 -10.10
CA SER A 181 -0.77 17.27 -11.48
C SER A 181 0.64 16.70 -11.62
N ILE A 182 1.57 17.00 -10.71
CA ILE A 182 2.97 16.53 -10.77
C ILE A 182 3.05 15.01 -10.54
N TRP A 183 2.15 14.48 -9.72
CA TRP A 183 2.18 13.07 -9.30
C TRP A 183 1.25 12.18 -10.12
N ARG A 184 0.29 12.76 -10.85
CA ARG A 184 -0.54 12.03 -11.82
C ARG A 184 0.24 11.61 -13.07
N THR A 185 1.32 12.33 -13.41
CA THR A 185 2.11 12.08 -14.62
C THR A 185 3.29 11.14 -14.40
N CYS A 186 3.73 10.92 -13.15
CA CYS A 186 4.75 9.92 -12.81
C CYS A 186 4.55 9.37 -11.37
N PRO A 187 3.84 8.24 -11.19
CA PRO A 187 3.55 7.68 -9.88
C PRO A 187 4.72 6.91 -9.23
N THR A 188 5.80 6.65 -9.99
CA THR A 188 6.89 5.74 -9.59
C THR A 188 8.22 6.42 -9.29
N THR A 189 8.32 7.75 -9.36
CA THR A 189 9.60 8.42 -9.08
C THR A 189 9.95 8.25 -7.59
N PRO A 190 11.11 7.65 -7.25
CA PRO A 190 11.54 7.49 -5.86
C PRO A 190 11.64 8.85 -5.17
N LEU A 191 11.13 8.96 -3.94
CA LEU A 191 11.02 10.23 -3.21
C LEU A 191 12.34 10.97 -3.02
N LYS A 192 13.44 10.22 -2.87
CA LYS A 192 14.80 10.76 -2.82
C LYS A 192 15.17 11.60 -4.05
N GLU A 193 14.61 11.27 -5.22
CA GLU A 193 14.85 12.04 -6.44
C GLU A 193 13.99 13.30 -6.50
N ILE A 194 12.77 13.26 -5.96
CA ILE A 194 11.85 14.40 -6.01
C ILE A 194 12.31 15.50 -5.06
N THR A 195 12.74 15.18 -3.83
CA THR A 195 13.28 16.17 -2.89
C THR A 195 14.54 16.85 -3.45
N GLN A 196 15.38 16.12 -4.18
CA GLN A 196 16.53 16.65 -4.94
C GLN A 196 16.11 17.52 -6.14
N LEU A 197 14.96 17.26 -6.76
CA LEU A 197 14.43 18.01 -7.91
C LEU A 197 13.71 19.31 -7.52
N THR A 198 13.15 19.38 -6.32
CA THR A 198 12.42 20.56 -5.80
C THR A 198 13.31 21.75 -5.44
N VAL A 199 14.63 21.58 -5.27
CA VAL A 199 15.46 22.69 -4.77
C VAL A 199 15.97 23.63 -5.87
N PRO A 200 16.27 23.21 -7.13
CA PRO A 200 16.31 24.21 -8.23
C PRO A 200 16.02 23.72 -9.67
N LYS A 201 15.57 22.48 -9.93
CA LYS A 201 15.49 21.97 -11.33
C LYS A 201 14.11 22.05 -11.99
N PHE A 202 13.03 22.23 -11.23
CA PHE A 202 11.69 22.41 -11.81
C PHE A 202 11.47 23.77 -12.47
N VAL A 203 12.16 24.83 -12.01
CA VAL A 203 12.06 26.18 -12.61
C VAL A 203 12.72 26.25 -13.99
N CYS A 204 13.73 25.42 -14.28
CA CYS A 204 14.48 25.50 -15.54
C CYS A 204 13.90 24.70 -16.71
N ARG A 205 12.91 23.80 -16.51
CA ARG A 205 12.26 23.10 -17.64
C ARG A 205 10.94 23.72 -18.10
N TYR A 206 10.32 24.58 -17.30
CA TYR A 206 9.11 25.30 -17.70
C TYR A 206 9.36 26.58 -18.52
N ALA A 207 10.63 27.02 -18.65
CA ALA A 207 10.99 28.22 -19.42
C ALA A 207 11.40 27.95 -20.88
N ALA A 208 11.42 26.69 -21.35
CA ALA A 208 12.04 26.33 -22.64
C ALA A 208 11.10 25.72 -23.69
N GLY A 209 9.77 25.81 -23.53
CA GLY A 209 8.89 25.26 -24.56
C GLY A 209 7.41 25.44 -24.28
N PHE A 210 6.90 26.67 -24.39
CA PHE A 210 5.51 26.90 -24.77
C PHE A 210 5.41 28.26 -25.45
N GLN A 211 5.66 28.25 -26.75
CA GLN A 211 5.34 29.34 -27.65
C GLN A 211 3.97 29.01 -28.21
N LEU A 212 2.90 29.55 -27.61
CA LEU A 212 1.58 29.59 -28.23
C LEU A 212 1.03 31.01 -28.12
N GLN A 213 1.13 31.66 -29.29
CA GLN A 213 0.33 32.72 -29.87
C GLN A 213 -0.57 33.55 -28.93
N GLU A 214 -0.26 34.84 -28.92
CA GLU A 214 -1.20 35.93 -28.71
C GLU A 214 -2.47 35.72 -29.56
N GLU A 215 -3.64 35.75 -28.94
CA GLU A 215 -4.82 36.39 -29.54
C GLU A 215 -5.51 37.27 -28.50
N THR A 216 -5.33 38.56 -28.73
CA THR A 216 -6.06 39.72 -28.21
C THR A 216 -7.55 39.60 -28.51
N ILE A 217 -8.42 39.81 -27.50
CA ILE A 217 -9.45 40.89 -27.43
C ILE A 217 -9.69 41.20 -25.96
#